data_AF-N1V6Y0-F1
#
_entry.id   AF-N1V6Y0-F1
#
_cell.length_a   1.000
_cell.length_b   1.000
_cell.length_c   1.000
_cell.angle_alpha   90.00
_cell.angle_beta   90.00
_cell.angle_gamma   90.00
#
_symmetry.space_group_name_H-M   'P 1'
#
loop_
_entity.id
_entity.type
_entity.pdbx_description
1 polymer ?
#
loop_
_entity_poly.entity_id
_entity_poly.type
_entity_poly.pdbx_seq_one_letter_code
_entity_poly.pdbx_strand_id
1 'polypeptide(L)' 'MNFESHSMTVKLWDRSTTNDELEAAVASVAQRANVSTDEVRVTRSGPKVFTIGLASDTL' A
#
# COMPACT_ATOMS: atom_id res chain seq x y z
N MET A 1 10.12 19.45 -6.93
CA MET A 1 9.37 18.20 -7.13
C MET A 1 8.68 17.86 -5.82
N ASN A 2 7.36 17.79 -5.79
CA ASN A 2 6.66 17.18 -4.66
C ASN A 2 6.94 15.69 -4.75
N PHE A 3 7.76 15.18 -3.83
CA PHE A 3 7.76 13.75 -3.51
C PHE A 3 6.43 13.49 -2.79
N GLU A 4 5.34 13.46 -3.54
CA GLU A 4 4.12 12.84 -3.06
C GLU A 4 4.45 11.35 -2.96
N SER A 5 4.93 10.95 -1.78
CA SER A 5 5.06 9.56 -1.42
C SER A 5 3.65 8.99 -1.41
N HIS A 6 3.22 8.41 -2.53
CA HIS A 6 1.97 7.67 -2.67
C HIS A 6 2.00 6.35 -1.88
N SER A 7 2.90 6.24 -0.91
CA SER A 7 3.06 5.09 -0.04
C SER A 7 2.42 5.35 1.32
N MET A 8 1.68 4.37 1.82
CA MET A 8 1.10 4.37 3.14
C MET A 8 1.60 3.18 3.96
N THR A 9 1.84 3.40 5.25
CA THR A 9 2.17 2.31 6.17
C THR A 9 0.97 2.03 7.05
N VAL A 10 0.44 0.82 6.96
CA VAL A 10 -0.69 0.33 7.75
C VAL A 10 -0.23 -0.70 8.77
N LYS A 11 -0.76 -0.57 9.98
CA LYS A 11 -0.54 -1.52 11.08
C LYS A 11 -1.77 -2.40 11.22
N LEU A 12 -1.68 -3.64 10.73
CA LEU A 12 -2.78 -4.59 10.76
C LEU A 12 -2.63 -5.50 11.98
N TRP A 13 -3.59 -5.40 12.89
CA TRP A 13 -3.58 -6.12 14.17
C TRP A 13 -4.47 -7.36 14.15
N ASP A 14 -5.52 -7.35 13.33
CA ASP A 14 -6.46 -8.46 13.16
C ASP A 14 -6.14 -9.26 11.89
N ARG A 15 -5.80 -10.55 12.07
CA ARG A 15 -5.42 -11.43 10.96
C ARG A 15 -6.61 -11.81 10.07
N SER A 16 -7.83 -11.70 10.59
CA SER A 16 -9.05 -12.09 9.88
C SER A 16 -9.46 -11.01 8.88
N THR A 17 -9.24 -9.73 9.21
CA THR A 17 -9.51 -8.59 8.32
C THR A 17 -8.28 -8.09 7.56
N THR A 18 -7.10 -8.68 7.80
CA THR A 18 -5.84 -8.24 7.17
C THR A 18 -5.93 -8.16 5.66
N ASN A 19 -6.51 -9.16 4.98
CA ASN A 19 -6.61 -9.14 3.51
C ASN A 19 -7.54 -8.02 3.03
N ASP A 20 -8.73 -7.89 3.62
CA ASP A 20 -9.74 -6.91 3.23
C ASP A 20 -9.23 -5.46 3.41
N GLU A 21 -8.56 -5.20 4.54
CA GLU A 21 -7.93 -3.90 4.80
C GLU A 21 -6.75 -3.64 3.86
N LEU A 22 -5.98 -4.68 3.50
CA LEU A 22 -4.88 -4.55 2.53
C LEU A 22 -5.42 -4.18 1.15
N GLU A 23 -6.49 -4.85 0.69
CA GLU A 23 -7.12 -4.58 -0.60
C GLU A 23 -7.73 -3.17 -0.64
N ALA A 24 -8.43 -2.77 0.42
CA ALA A 24 -8.97 -1.41 0.55
C ALA A 24 -7.85 -0.35 0.51
N ALA A 25 -6.75 -0.59 1.21
CA ALA A 25 -5.60 0.31 1.22
C ALA A 25 -4.88 0.34 -0.14
N VAL A 26 -4.72 -0.80 -0.82
CA VAL A 26 -4.20 -0.89 -2.19
C VAL A 26 -5.07 -0.10 -3.16
N ALA A 27 -6.38 -0.27 -3.12
CA ALA A 27 -7.32 0.47 -3.95
C ALA A 27 -7.28 1.99 -3.67
N SER A 28 -7.05 2.39 -2.41
CA SER A 28 -6.91 3.80 -2.05
C SER A 28 -5.59 4.41 -2.57
N VAL A 29 -4.48 3.67 -2.49
CA VAL A 29 -3.20 4.09 -3.10
C VAL A 29 -3.34 4.20 -4.62
N ALA A 30 -3.92 3.18 -5.27
CA ALA A 30 -4.12 3.15 -6.72
C ALA A 30 -4.93 4.37 -7.20
N GLN A 31 -6.04 4.67 -6.52
CA GLN A 31 -6.87 5.84 -6.84
C GLN A 31 -6.13 7.17 -6.64
N ARG A 32 -5.36 7.30 -5.55
CA ARG A 32 -4.58 8.53 -5.27
C ARG A 32 -3.49 8.76 -6.30
N ALA A 33 -2.79 7.70 -6.68
CA ALA A 33 -1.73 7.75 -7.67
C ALA A 33 -2.23 7.73 -9.13
N ASN A 34 -3.54 7.56 -9.35
CA ASN A 34 -4.14 7.39 -10.67
C ASN A 34 -3.56 6.20 -11.47
N VAL A 35 -3.20 5.12 -10.76
CA VAL A 35 -2.64 3.91 -11.39
C VAL A 35 -3.60 2.73 -11.24
N SER A 36 -3.30 1.65 -11.96
CA SER A 36 -3.97 0.37 -11.73
C SER A 36 -3.47 -0.26 -10.43
N THR A 37 -4.33 -1.04 -9.76
CA THR A 37 -3.94 -1.81 -8.56
C THR A 37 -2.79 -2.78 -8.81
N ASP A 38 -2.59 -3.23 -10.06
CA ASP A 38 -1.44 -4.03 -10.50
C ASP A 38 -0.09 -3.31 -10.33
N GLU A 39 -0.10 -1.97 -10.38
CA GLU A 39 1.10 -1.15 -10.16
C GLU A 39 1.33 -0.81 -8.67
N VAL A 40 0.47 -1.30 -7.77
CA VAL A 40 0.61 -1.10 -6.32
C VAL A 40 1.29 -2.32 -5.70
N ARG A 41 2.40 -2.09 -5.03
CA ARG A 41 3.18 -3.09 -4.32
C ARG A 41 2.92 -3.01 -2.82
N VAL A 42 2.67 -4.17 -2.22
CA VAL A 42 2.61 -4.31 -0.76
C VAL A 42 3.89 -4.97 -0.25
N THR A 43 4.57 -4.28 0.67
CA THR A 43 5.80 -4.74 1.31
C THR A 43 5.55 -4.95 2.79
N ARG A 44 5.78 -6.17 3.28
CA ARG A 44 5.70 -6.45 4.72
C ARG A 44 6.98 -5.99 5.42
N SER A 45 6.95 -4.80 5.98
CA SER A 45 8.08 -4.19 6.71
C SER A 45 8.23 -4.71 8.14
N GLY A 46 7.24 -5.42 8.69
CA GLY A 46 7.33 -6.00 10.03
C GLY A 46 6.25 -7.05 10.33
N PRO A 47 6.23 -7.66 11.53
CA PRO A 47 5.32 -8.74 11.88
C PRO A 47 3.82 -8.36 11.83
N LYS A 48 3.52 -7.05 11.92
CA LYS A 48 2.17 -6.47 11.82
C LYS A 48 2.15 -5.16 11.02
N VAL A 49 3.19 -4.93 10.22
CA VAL A 49 3.40 -3.65 9.53
C VAL A 49 3.54 -3.92 8.05
N PHE A 50 2.68 -3.29 7.26
CA PHE A 50 2.66 -3.38 5.82
C PHE A 50 2.80 -1.98 5.24
N THR A 51 3.73 -1.83 4.32
CA THR A 51 3.96 -0.62 3.54
C THR A 51 3.41 -0.86 2.15
N ILE A 52 2.41 -0.08 1.77
CA ILE A 52 1.72 -0.15 0.49
C ILE A 52 2.19 1.05 -0.30
N GLY A 53 2.66 0.88 -1.52
CA GLY A 53 3.15 1.97 -2.37
C GLY A 53 3.17 1.57 -3.82
N LEU A 54 3.64 2.45 -4.69
CA LEU A 54 3.76 2.15 -6.12
C LEU A 54 4.99 1.27 -6.38
N ALA A 55 4.87 0.30 -7.28
CA ALA A 55 6.00 -0.49 -7.75
C ALA A 55 7.06 0.40 -8.42
N SER A 56 6.60 1.46 -9.09
CA SER A 56 7.40 2.41 -9.87
C SER A 56 8.25 3.38 -9.05
N ASP A 57 8.04 3.48 -7.73
CA ASP A 57 8.82 4.34 -6.80
C ASP A 57 10.18 3.72 -6.43
N THR A 58 10.51 2.54 -6.97
CA THR A 58 11.74 1.78 -6.63
C THR A 58 12.84 1.87 -7.70
N LEU A 59 12.96 3.00 -8.42
CA LEU A 59 14.01 3.22 -9.44
C LEU A 59 14.75 4.55 -9.24
#